data_AF-A0A0M4DEQ9-F1
#
_entry.id   AF-A0A0M4DEQ9-F1
#
_cell.length_a   1.000
_cell.length_b   1.000
_cell.length_c   1.000
_cell.angle_alpha   90.00
_cell.angle_beta   90.00
_cell.angle_gamma   90.00
#
_symmetry.space_group_name_H-M   'P 1'
#
loop_
_entity.id
_entity.type
_entity.pdbx_description
1 polymer ?
#
loop_
_entity_poly.entity_id
_entity_poly.type
_entity_poly.pdbx_seq_one_letter_code
_entity_poly.pdbx_strand_id
1 'polypeptide(L)'
;MTTSAERSEASPVRSRRALLAGSVGNFVEWYEFGVYGYFATIIAANFFTPEGGSDVEALVKTYASFALAFFFRPVGAALFGRIGDRIGRRPTLILVIGLMTLATTLIGLLPTYATVGALAPWLLTLLRILQGLSAGGEFGGAVSLMTEFAPPGRRGLYGSWQSFTVALGLLGGAGAAALLATVLSEAALVDWGWRLPFLLTLPLGAVALWLRLRLEETPRFREAEAAPAAPPPTGEVVRAIVLGAGRIMGWAAAGYTFLVVLPSYLQSSLNASFREALIATVLANLGFAASIIPAGLVSDRVGRRPVMLTGAALVVLLALPLMNLLQDEGASAAAKGAAVLAAGAVVGLLAGPGPAMLAEMFPTSVRCTGLGLAYALSNAVFSGCAGLVITELIKRTGSVDIPAYYAAATCAVSVFALLTLRGDDHRRPLR
;
A
#
# COMPACT_ATOMS: atom_id res chain seq x y z
N MET A 1 47.32 -6.53 -9.06
CA MET A 1 46.54 -6.27 -7.83
C MET A 1 45.48 -5.24 -8.14
N THR A 2 44.36 -5.68 -8.72
CA THR A 2 43.15 -4.87 -8.89
C THR A 2 42.34 -4.99 -7.60
N THR A 3 42.04 -3.86 -6.99
CA THR A 3 41.41 -3.74 -5.69
C THR A 3 40.00 -4.36 -5.69
N SER A 4 39.69 -5.11 -4.63
CA SER A 4 38.41 -5.78 -4.34
C SER A 4 37.17 -4.86 -4.32
N ALA A 5 37.32 -3.55 -4.56
CA ALA A 5 36.27 -2.55 -4.42
C ALA A 5 35.36 -2.40 -5.65
N GLU A 6 35.77 -2.83 -6.84
CA GLU A 6 34.97 -2.67 -8.07
C GLU A 6 33.93 -3.79 -8.31
N ARG A 7 33.88 -4.85 -7.48
CA ARG A 7 33.03 -6.03 -7.71
C ARG A 7 31.61 -5.97 -7.12
N SER A 8 31.24 -4.95 -6.36
CA SER A 8 29.94 -4.89 -5.64
C SER A 8 28.97 -3.82 -6.17
N GLU A 9 29.21 -3.23 -7.35
CA GLU A 9 28.20 -2.37 -7.99
C GLU A 9 27.30 -3.17 -8.95
N ALA A 10 26.00 -3.17 -8.68
CA ALA A 10 25.03 -3.73 -9.61
C ALA A 10 25.07 -2.93 -10.92
N SER A 11 25.19 -3.62 -12.06
CA SER A 11 25.20 -2.95 -13.35
C SER A 11 23.89 -2.17 -13.57
N PRO A 12 23.90 -1.01 -14.25
CA PRO A 12 22.70 -0.19 -14.46
C PRO A 12 21.52 -0.97 -15.07
N VAL A 13 21.81 -1.97 -15.90
CA VAL A 13 20.81 -2.87 -16.49
C VAL A 13 20.17 -3.77 -15.43
N ARG A 14 20.96 -4.35 -14.51
CA ARG A 14 20.45 -5.17 -13.40
C ARG A 14 19.57 -4.34 -12.47
N SER A 15 19.99 -3.13 -12.12
CA SER A 15 19.21 -2.23 -11.27
C SER A 15 17.86 -1.88 -11.88
N ARG A 16 17.81 -1.55 -13.18
CA ARG A 16 16.54 -1.26 -13.88
C ARG A 16 15.62 -2.48 -13.94
N ARG A 17 16.14 -3.68 -14.18
CA ARG A 17 15.34 -4.92 -14.20
C ARG A 17 14.76 -5.23 -12.83
N ALA A 18 15.55 -5.12 -11.76
CA ALA A 18 15.08 -5.31 -10.38
C ALA A 18 14.00 -4.29 -10.01
N LEU A 19 14.20 -3.02 -10.39
CA LEU A 19 13.20 -1.96 -10.20
C LEU A 19 11.87 -2.30 -10.89
N LEU A 20 11.91 -2.68 -12.17
CA LEU A 20 10.70 -3.06 -12.93
C LEU A 20 10.00 -4.28 -12.33
N ALA A 21 10.75 -5.32 -12.00
CA ALA A 21 10.18 -6.56 -11.46
C ALA A 21 9.57 -6.39 -10.05
N GLY A 22 10.17 -5.55 -9.19
CA GLY A 22 9.57 -5.16 -7.91
C GLY A 22 8.32 -4.28 -8.10
N SER A 23 8.41 -3.32 -9.02
CA SER A 23 7.33 -2.37 -9.35
C SER A 23 6.06 -3.04 -9.88
N VAL A 24 6.20 -3.98 -10.83
CA VAL A 24 5.04 -4.60 -11.49
C VAL A 24 4.24 -5.48 -10.52
N GLY A 25 4.90 -6.23 -9.62
CA GLY A 25 4.18 -7.03 -8.62
C GLY A 25 3.34 -6.18 -7.67
N ASN A 26 3.95 -5.12 -7.15
CA ASN A 26 3.26 -4.16 -6.28
C ASN A 26 2.13 -3.41 -7.03
N PHE A 27 2.32 -3.06 -8.31
CA PHE A 27 1.24 -2.48 -9.12
C PHE A 27 0.02 -3.43 -9.19
N VAL A 28 0.24 -4.73 -9.44
CA VAL A 28 -0.85 -5.71 -9.51
C VAL A 28 -1.59 -5.82 -8.18
N GLU A 29 -0.87 -5.83 -7.05
CA GLU A 29 -1.46 -5.83 -5.70
C GLU A 29 -2.39 -4.62 -5.47
N TRP A 30 -1.95 -3.42 -5.83
CA TRP A 30 -2.75 -2.22 -5.58
C TRP A 30 -3.85 -1.99 -6.61
N TYR A 31 -3.69 -2.55 -7.82
CA TYR A 31 -4.75 -2.66 -8.81
C TYR A 31 -5.90 -3.52 -8.29
N GLU A 32 -5.63 -4.75 -7.84
CA GLU A 32 -6.69 -5.63 -7.31
C GLU A 32 -7.37 -5.05 -6.07
N PHE A 33 -6.60 -4.37 -5.23
CA PHE A 33 -7.10 -3.73 -4.03
C PHE A 33 -8.06 -2.59 -4.38
N GLY A 34 -7.68 -1.75 -5.35
CA GLY A 34 -8.55 -0.70 -5.88
C GLY A 34 -9.83 -1.27 -6.50
N VAL A 35 -9.70 -2.26 -7.41
CA VAL A 35 -10.83 -2.95 -8.04
C VAL A 35 -11.82 -3.46 -7.01
N TYR A 36 -11.35 -4.20 -5.99
CA TYR A 36 -12.23 -4.72 -4.94
C TYR A 36 -12.97 -3.60 -4.21
N GLY A 37 -12.27 -2.50 -3.89
CA GLY A 37 -12.86 -1.33 -3.25
C GLY A 37 -13.95 -0.67 -4.11
N TYR A 38 -13.70 -0.47 -5.41
CA TYR A 38 -14.66 0.17 -6.33
C TYR A 38 -15.87 -0.72 -6.66
N PHE A 39 -15.71 -2.04 -6.66
CA PHE A 39 -16.78 -3.01 -6.88
C PHE A 39 -17.41 -3.52 -5.56
N ALA A 40 -17.08 -2.93 -4.41
CA ALA A 40 -17.51 -3.44 -3.10
C ALA A 40 -19.03 -3.55 -2.94
N THR A 41 -19.80 -2.61 -3.51
CA THR A 41 -21.28 -2.64 -3.48
C THR A 41 -21.84 -3.82 -4.26
N ILE A 42 -21.29 -4.09 -5.45
CA ILE A 42 -21.68 -5.23 -6.29
C ILE A 42 -21.27 -6.55 -5.63
N ILE A 43 -20.08 -6.61 -5.03
CA ILE A 43 -19.62 -7.79 -4.28
C ILE A 43 -20.52 -8.04 -3.07
N ALA A 44 -20.94 -6.99 -2.35
CA ALA A 44 -21.86 -7.12 -1.23
C ALA A 44 -23.17 -7.79 -1.66
N ALA A 45 -23.80 -7.28 -2.74
CA ALA A 45 -25.03 -7.83 -3.28
C ALA A 45 -24.87 -9.29 -3.74
N ASN A 46 -23.77 -9.62 -4.42
CA ASN A 46 -23.56 -10.94 -5.01
C ASN A 46 -23.12 -12.02 -4.01
N PHE A 47 -22.52 -11.65 -2.86
CA PHE A 47 -21.91 -12.61 -1.94
C PHE A 47 -22.46 -12.56 -0.51
N PHE A 48 -22.98 -11.43 -0.05
CA PHE A 48 -23.27 -11.20 1.38
C PHE A 48 -24.72 -10.84 1.68
N THR A 49 -25.62 -10.93 0.69
CA THR A 49 -27.07 -10.73 0.86
C THR A 49 -27.80 -12.08 0.85
N PRO A 50 -28.04 -12.71 2.02
CA PRO A 50 -28.99 -13.82 2.14
C PRO A 50 -30.39 -13.37 1.72
N GLU A 51 -31.24 -14.30 1.29
CA GLU A 51 -32.67 -14.03 1.14
C GLU A 51 -33.24 -13.46 2.45
N GLY A 52 -33.71 -12.20 2.42
CA GLY A 52 -34.26 -11.48 3.58
C GLY A 52 -33.25 -10.68 4.43
N GLY A 53 -31.96 -10.64 4.07
CA GLY A 53 -30.95 -9.81 4.73
C GLY A 53 -31.00 -8.33 4.31
N SER A 54 -30.47 -7.43 5.14
CA SER A 54 -30.39 -5.99 4.80
C SER A 54 -29.13 -5.64 4.01
N ASP A 55 -29.24 -4.69 3.06
CA ASP A 55 -28.10 -4.21 2.26
C ASP A 55 -26.96 -3.63 3.11
N VAL A 56 -27.31 -3.00 4.24
CA VAL A 56 -26.36 -2.45 5.20
C VAL A 56 -25.52 -3.56 5.84
N GLU A 57 -26.13 -4.69 6.19
CA GLU A 57 -25.44 -5.84 6.75
C GLU A 57 -24.47 -6.48 5.73
N ALA A 58 -24.90 -6.58 4.47
CA ALA A 58 -24.07 -7.11 3.38
C ALA A 58 -22.82 -6.25 3.15
N LEU A 59 -22.98 -4.92 3.17
CA LEU A 59 -21.86 -3.98 3.00
C LEU A 59 -20.87 -4.05 4.18
N VAL A 60 -21.37 -4.17 5.41
CA VAL A 60 -20.52 -4.37 6.61
C VAL A 60 -19.70 -5.66 6.48
N LYS A 61 -20.28 -6.76 6.01
CA LYS A 61 -19.56 -8.02 5.78
C LYS A 61 -18.51 -7.91 4.69
N THR A 62 -18.78 -7.17 3.61
CA THR A 62 -17.77 -6.89 2.57
C THR A 62 -16.58 -6.10 3.11
N TYR A 63 -16.83 -5.07 3.91
CA TYR A 63 -15.76 -4.32 4.58
C TYR A 63 -15.04 -5.13 5.65
N ALA A 64 -15.73 -6.02 6.37
CA ALA A 64 -15.08 -6.93 7.31
C ALA A 64 -14.12 -7.89 6.58
N SER A 65 -14.54 -8.46 5.45
CA SER A 65 -13.68 -9.27 4.57
C SER A 65 -12.50 -8.47 4.00
N PHE A 66 -12.72 -7.19 3.71
CA PHE A 66 -11.66 -6.27 3.30
C PHE A 66 -10.65 -5.98 4.41
N ALA A 67 -11.12 -5.66 5.62
CA ALA A 67 -10.31 -5.42 6.81
C ALA A 67 -9.54 -6.68 7.22
N LEU A 68 -10.16 -7.85 7.08
CA LEU A 68 -9.52 -9.13 7.36
C LEU A 68 -8.21 -9.30 6.58
N ALA A 69 -8.21 -8.93 5.29
CA ALA A 69 -7.00 -8.97 4.47
C ALA A 69 -5.87 -8.09 5.06
N PHE A 70 -6.19 -6.92 5.64
CA PHE A 70 -5.19 -6.09 6.33
C PHE A 70 -4.64 -6.75 7.58
N PHE A 71 -5.47 -7.42 8.38
CA PHE A 71 -5.03 -8.10 9.61
C PHE A 71 -4.22 -9.37 9.34
N PHE A 72 -4.35 -9.97 8.16
CA PHE A 72 -3.50 -11.08 7.73
C PHE A 72 -2.16 -10.61 7.12
N ARG A 73 -2.00 -9.33 6.74
CA ARG A 73 -0.71 -8.81 6.27
C ARG A 73 0.42 -8.99 7.28
N PRO A 74 0.27 -8.69 8.59
CA PRO A 74 1.32 -8.98 9.57
C PRO A 74 1.72 -10.46 9.63
N VAL A 75 0.73 -11.36 9.54
CA VAL A 75 0.98 -12.82 9.53
C VAL A 75 1.76 -13.21 8.28
N GLY A 76 1.35 -12.69 7.12
CA GLY A 76 2.03 -12.84 5.85
C GLY A 76 3.47 -12.31 5.87
N ALA A 77 3.67 -11.12 6.42
CA ALA A 77 4.98 -10.50 6.58
C ALA A 77 5.90 -11.32 7.49
N ALA A 78 5.39 -11.90 8.58
CA ALA A 78 6.15 -12.81 9.43
C ALA A 78 6.50 -14.12 8.72
N LEU A 79 5.56 -14.69 7.96
CA LEU A 79 5.74 -15.97 7.27
C LEU A 79 6.69 -15.82 6.08
N PHE A 80 6.29 -15.04 5.08
CA PHE A 80 7.03 -14.86 3.85
C PHE A 80 8.27 -13.99 4.06
N GLY A 81 8.29 -13.09 5.04
CA GLY A 81 9.52 -12.37 5.41
C GLY A 81 10.62 -13.31 5.89
N ARG A 82 10.29 -14.28 6.76
CA ARG A 82 11.25 -15.31 7.23
C ARG A 82 11.71 -16.22 6.10
N ILE A 83 10.80 -16.57 5.19
CA ILE A 83 11.15 -17.31 3.97
C ILE A 83 12.12 -16.46 3.14
N GLY A 84 11.85 -15.18 2.92
CA GLY A 84 12.70 -14.23 2.19
C GLY A 84 14.09 -14.06 2.78
N ASP A 85 14.17 -14.00 4.11
CA ASP A 85 15.42 -13.89 4.83
C ASP A 85 16.25 -15.19 4.79
N ARG A 86 15.61 -16.36 4.64
CA ARG A 86 16.27 -17.68 4.66
C ARG A 86 16.61 -18.25 3.28
N ILE A 87 15.69 -18.18 2.33
CA ILE A 87 15.83 -18.78 0.99
C ILE A 87 16.04 -17.75 -0.12
N GLY A 88 15.97 -16.46 0.22
CA GLY A 88 16.21 -15.36 -0.72
C GLY A 88 14.95 -14.61 -1.14
N ARG A 89 15.16 -13.42 -1.72
CA ARG A 89 14.11 -12.48 -2.09
C ARG A 89 13.34 -12.99 -3.29
N ARG A 90 14.04 -13.52 -4.29
CA ARG A 90 13.47 -13.98 -5.56
C ARG A 90 12.46 -15.12 -5.40
N PRO A 91 12.77 -16.27 -4.75
CA PRO A 91 11.80 -17.37 -4.63
C PRO A 91 10.59 -16.97 -3.79
N THR A 92 10.79 -16.14 -2.77
CA THR A 92 9.72 -15.59 -1.93
C THR A 92 8.79 -14.71 -2.76
N LEU A 93 9.35 -13.79 -3.55
CA LEU A 93 8.58 -12.93 -4.46
C LEU A 93 7.83 -13.75 -5.52
N ILE A 94 8.41 -14.82 -6.05
CA ILE A 94 7.71 -15.74 -6.98
C ILE A 94 6.51 -16.40 -6.30
N LEU A 95 6.68 -16.86 -5.05
CA LEU A 95 5.63 -17.54 -4.30
C LEU A 95 4.45 -16.61 -4.00
N VAL A 96 4.72 -15.42 -3.45
CA VAL A 96 3.65 -14.46 -3.09
C VAL A 96 2.90 -13.97 -4.32
N ILE A 97 3.59 -13.66 -5.42
CA ILE A 97 2.89 -13.17 -6.62
C ILE A 97 2.01 -14.24 -7.26
N GLY A 98 2.46 -15.51 -7.24
CA GLY A 98 1.67 -16.64 -7.72
C GLY A 98 0.43 -16.85 -6.86
N LEU A 99 0.59 -16.83 -5.52
CA LEU A 99 -0.52 -16.97 -4.58
C LEU A 99 -1.55 -15.85 -4.75
N MET A 100 -1.09 -14.60 -4.85
CA MET A 100 -1.95 -13.43 -5.03
C MET A 100 -2.71 -13.51 -6.35
N THR A 101 -1.99 -13.70 -7.47
CA THR A 101 -2.58 -13.78 -8.81
C THR A 101 -3.63 -14.87 -8.91
N LEU A 102 -3.34 -16.05 -8.34
CA LEU A 102 -4.29 -17.17 -8.31
C LEU A 102 -5.52 -16.82 -7.46
N ALA A 103 -5.32 -16.31 -6.24
CA ALA A 103 -6.43 -15.94 -5.37
C ALA A 103 -7.36 -14.90 -6.02
N THR A 104 -6.78 -13.88 -6.66
CA THR A 104 -7.55 -12.81 -7.32
C THR A 104 -8.28 -13.30 -8.56
N THR A 105 -7.64 -14.13 -9.38
CA THR A 105 -8.29 -14.77 -10.53
C THR A 105 -9.46 -15.64 -10.06
N LEU A 106 -9.29 -16.40 -8.98
CA LEU A 106 -10.34 -17.24 -8.41
C LEU A 106 -11.53 -16.42 -7.87
N ILE A 107 -11.32 -15.21 -7.34
CA ILE A 107 -12.43 -14.30 -6.97
C ILE A 107 -13.30 -13.99 -8.19
N GLY A 108 -12.68 -13.71 -9.34
CA GLY A 108 -13.39 -13.49 -10.61
C GLY A 108 -14.18 -14.71 -11.09
N LEU A 109 -13.82 -15.92 -10.65
CA LEU A 109 -14.47 -17.18 -10.99
C LEU A 109 -15.44 -17.70 -9.91
N LEU A 110 -15.54 -17.04 -8.75
CA LEU A 110 -16.33 -17.56 -7.63
C LEU A 110 -17.83 -17.60 -7.96
N PRO A 111 -18.54 -18.68 -7.60
CA PRO A 111 -20.00 -18.72 -7.62
C PRO A 111 -20.60 -17.69 -6.64
N THR A 112 -21.73 -17.09 -6.99
CA THR A 112 -22.44 -16.10 -6.16
C THR A 112 -23.32 -16.78 -5.10
N TYR A 113 -23.82 -16.01 -4.13
CA TYR A 113 -24.72 -16.51 -3.10
C TYR A 113 -25.96 -17.18 -3.69
N ALA A 114 -26.52 -16.67 -4.79
CA ALA A 114 -27.66 -17.28 -5.48
C ALA A 114 -27.39 -18.72 -5.96
N THR A 115 -26.13 -19.09 -6.20
CA THR A 115 -25.76 -20.41 -6.74
C THR A 115 -25.34 -21.42 -5.67
N VAL A 116 -24.64 -20.98 -4.61
CA VAL A 116 -24.07 -21.89 -3.58
C VAL A 116 -24.37 -21.46 -2.14
N GLY A 117 -25.26 -20.47 -1.96
CA GLY A 117 -25.67 -19.94 -0.67
C GLY A 117 -24.49 -19.42 0.15
N ALA A 118 -24.53 -19.72 1.46
CA ALA A 118 -23.55 -19.26 2.44
C ALA A 118 -22.11 -19.69 2.13
N LEU A 119 -21.86 -20.67 1.25
CA LEU A 119 -20.50 -21.05 0.87
C LEU A 119 -19.77 -19.93 0.09
N ALA A 120 -20.49 -19.13 -0.71
CA ALA A 120 -19.91 -18.05 -1.50
C ALA A 120 -19.12 -17.03 -0.67
N PRO A 121 -19.67 -16.43 0.41
CA PRO A 121 -18.93 -15.49 1.24
C PRO A 121 -17.78 -16.15 2.01
N TRP A 122 -17.87 -17.44 2.38
CA TRP A 122 -16.75 -18.17 3.01
C TRP A 122 -15.58 -18.35 2.06
N LEU A 123 -15.84 -18.76 0.81
CA LEU A 123 -14.81 -18.90 -0.21
C LEU A 123 -14.16 -17.54 -0.52
N LEU A 124 -14.97 -16.49 -0.69
CA LEU A 124 -14.47 -15.13 -0.90
C LEU A 124 -13.58 -14.70 0.26
N THR A 125 -14.01 -14.93 1.51
CA THR A 125 -13.25 -14.62 2.71
C THR A 125 -11.92 -15.38 2.75
N LEU A 126 -11.91 -16.67 2.40
CA LEU A 126 -10.68 -17.46 2.32
C LEU A 126 -9.70 -16.87 1.29
N LEU A 127 -10.19 -16.52 0.09
CA LEU A 127 -9.34 -15.89 -0.93
C LEU A 127 -8.79 -14.53 -0.46
N ARG A 128 -9.58 -13.74 0.27
CA ARG A 128 -9.14 -12.48 0.89
C ARG A 128 -8.06 -12.68 1.95
N ILE A 129 -8.14 -13.76 2.74
CA ILE A 129 -7.09 -14.14 3.69
C ILE A 129 -5.80 -14.47 2.94
N LEU A 130 -5.88 -15.27 1.87
CA LEU A 130 -4.71 -15.63 1.06
C LEU A 130 -4.06 -14.40 0.40
N GLN A 131 -4.87 -13.46 -0.13
CA GLN A 131 -4.38 -12.17 -0.63
C GLN A 131 -3.70 -11.35 0.48
N GLY A 132 -4.30 -11.25 1.66
CA GLY A 132 -3.73 -10.55 2.81
C GLY A 132 -2.38 -11.11 3.25
N LEU A 133 -2.28 -12.44 3.35
CA LEU A 133 -1.02 -13.14 3.62
C LEU A 133 0.03 -12.84 2.55
N SER A 134 -0.35 -12.93 1.28
CA SER A 134 0.57 -12.66 0.16
C SER A 134 1.10 -11.22 0.17
N ALA A 135 0.20 -10.25 0.26
CA ALA A 135 0.51 -8.82 0.36
C ALA A 135 1.48 -8.49 1.51
N GLY A 136 1.34 -9.18 2.64
CA GLY A 136 2.26 -9.05 3.77
C GLY A 136 3.71 -9.42 3.42
N GLY A 137 3.90 -10.46 2.62
CA GLY A 137 5.22 -10.92 2.16
C GLY A 137 5.82 -10.09 1.02
N GLU A 138 4.95 -9.50 0.21
CA GLU A 138 5.31 -8.76 -1.01
C GLU A 138 6.11 -7.49 -0.69
N PHE A 139 5.64 -6.65 0.24
CA PHE A 139 6.26 -5.35 0.53
C PHE A 139 7.72 -5.48 0.97
N GLY A 140 8.00 -6.34 1.95
CA GLY A 140 9.35 -6.53 2.50
C GLY A 140 10.32 -7.07 1.45
N GLY A 141 9.89 -8.03 0.63
CA GLY A 141 10.70 -8.60 -0.45
C GLY A 141 10.96 -7.61 -1.58
N ALA A 142 9.93 -6.90 -2.05
CA ALA A 142 10.02 -5.99 -3.19
C ALA A 142 10.88 -4.76 -2.83
N VAL A 143 10.68 -4.17 -1.65
CA VAL A 143 11.51 -3.03 -1.21
C VAL A 143 12.95 -3.46 -0.98
N SER A 144 13.20 -4.61 -0.37
CA SER A 144 14.56 -5.17 -0.21
C SER A 144 15.23 -5.36 -1.57
N LEU A 145 14.54 -5.98 -2.54
CA LEU A 145 15.03 -6.14 -3.90
C LEU A 145 15.38 -4.79 -4.55
N MET A 146 14.46 -3.83 -4.54
CA MET A 146 14.64 -2.53 -5.22
C MET A 146 15.77 -1.72 -4.58
N THR A 147 15.87 -1.72 -3.26
CA THR A 147 16.88 -0.94 -2.52
C THR A 147 18.26 -1.58 -2.49
N GLU A 148 18.37 -2.91 -2.54
CA GLU A 148 19.65 -3.62 -2.60
C GLU A 148 20.28 -3.60 -4.00
N PHE A 149 19.46 -3.51 -5.04
CA PHE A 149 19.93 -3.26 -6.42
C PHE A 149 20.10 -1.77 -6.73
N ALA A 150 19.78 -0.87 -5.80
CA ALA A 150 19.90 0.57 -6.02
C ALA A 150 21.39 0.99 -6.05
N PRO A 151 21.79 1.86 -7.00
CA PRO A 151 23.11 2.48 -6.97
C PRO A 151 23.34 3.26 -5.67
N PRO A 152 24.61 3.49 -5.27
CA PRO A 152 24.95 4.30 -4.11
C PRO A 152 24.25 5.66 -4.13
N GLY A 153 23.64 6.04 -3.00
CA GLY A 153 22.92 7.30 -2.85
C GLY A 153 21.63 7.42 -3.65
N ARG A 154 21.07 6.32 -4.20
CA ARG A 154 19.80 6.32 -4.95
C ARG A 154 18.70 5.44 -4.35
N ARG A 155 18.86 5.02 -3.08
CA ARG A 155 17.90 4.14 -2.40
C ARG A 155 16.54 4.80 -2.24
N GLY A 156 16.47 6.11 -2.05
CA GLY A 156 15.24 6.89 -1.97
C GLY A 156 14.48 6.88 -3.28
N LEU A 157 15.16 7.10 -4.40
CA LEU A 157 14.57 6.95 -5.73
C LEU A 157 14.06 5.52 -5.99
N TYR A 158 14.87 4.50 -5.70
CA TYR A 158 14.48 3.12 -5.99
C TYR A 158 13.36 2.63 -5.07
N GLY A 159 13.40 3.03 -3.79
CA GLY A 159 12.35 2.74 -2.83
C GLY A 159 11.04 3.45 -3.16
N SER A 160 11.09 4.69 -3.65
CA SER A 160 9.88 5.48 -3.97
C SER A 160 9.05 4.86 -5.10
N TRP A 161 9.65 4.08 -6.00
CA TRP A 161 8.90 3.31 -7.01
C TRP A 161 7.91 2.31 -6.41
N GLN A 162 8.18 1.78 -5.21
CA GLN A 162 7.19 0.95 -4.51
C GLN A 162 5.92 1.79 -4.26
N SER A 163 6.04 2.97 -3.67
CA SER A 163 4.87 3.79 -3.36
C SER A 163 4.25 4.40 -4.61
N PHE A 164 5.05 4.71 -5.63
CA PHE A 164 4.54 5.24 -6.90
C PHE A 164 3.65 4.22 -7.61
N THR A 165 4.04 2.94 -7.59
CA THR A 165 3.23 1.87 -8.17
C THR A 165 1.97 1.55 -7.36
N VAL A 166 1.92 1.89 -6.07
CA VAL A 166 0.66 1.91 -5.30
C VAL A 166 -0.34 2.89 -5.93
N ALA A 167 0.11 4.13 -6.16
CA ALA A 167 -0.73 5.17 -6.77
C ALA A 167 -1.20 4.76 -8.17
N LEU A 168 -0.29 4.24 -9.00
CA LEU A 168 -0.63 3.74 -10.33
C LEU A 168 -1.60 2.56 -10.28
N GLY A 169 -1.43 1.64 -9.33
CA GLY A 169 -2.32 0.49 -9.15
C GLY A 169 -3.73 0.94 -8.81
N LEU A 170 -3.88 1.82 -7.81
CA LEU A 170 -5.18 2.39 -7.42
C LEU A 170 -5.85 3.14 -8.58
N LEU A 171 -5.11 3.97 -9.31
CA LEU A 171 -5.60 4.66 -10.51
C LEU A 171 -5.98 3.68 -11.63
N GLY A 172 -5.22 2.60 -11.81
CA GLY A 172 -5.51 1.54 -12.77
C GLY A 172 -6.81 0.80 -12.42
N GLY A 173 -7.03 0.50 -11.13
CA GLY A 173 -8.26 -0.11 -10.65
C GLY A 173 -9.47 0.81 -10.85
N ALA A 174 -9.31 2.11 -10.56
CA ALA A 174 -10.33 3.12 -10.80
C ALA A 174 -10.67 3.24 -12.29
N GLY A 175 -9.64 3.25 -13.15
CA GLY A 175 -9.79 3.30 -14.60
C GLY A 175 -10.51 2.07 -15.17
N ALA A 176 -10.20 0.88 -14.65
CA ALA A 176 -10.89 -0.35 -15.05
C ALA A 176 -12.37 -0.33 -14.64
N ALA A 177 -12.67 0.10 -13.41
CA ALA A 177 -14.05 0.25 -12.94
C ALA A 177 -14.84 1.27 -13.78
N ALA A 178 -14.25 2.45 -14.03
CA ALA A 178 -14.85 3.48 -14.85
C ALA A 178 -15.10 3.00 -16.28
N LEU A 179 -14.13 2.35 -16.91
CA LEU A 179 -14.27 1.81 -18.27
C LEU A 179 -15.45 0.83 -18.35
N LEU A 180 -15.54 -0.13 -17.42
CA LEU A 180 -16.63 -1.10 -17.43
C LEU A 180 -17.99 -0.45 -17.16
N ALA A 181 -18.06 0.51 -16.25
CA ALA A 181 -19.29 1.27 -15.97
C ALA A 181 -19.75 2.12 -17.16
N THR A 182 -18.83 2.51 -18.06
CA THR A 182 -19.18 3.26 -19.28
C THR A 182 -19.58 2.38 -20.46
N VAL A 183 -19.01 1.18 -20.57
CA VAL A 183 -19.19 0.30 -21.74
C VAL A 183 -20.33 -0.70 -21.52
N LEU A 184 -20.60 -1.09 -20.27
CA LEU A 184 -21.64 -2.05 -19.92
C LEU A 184 -22.88 -1.34 -19.36
N SER A 185 -24.05 -1.95 -19.54
CA SER A 185 -25.24 -1.55 -18.79
C SER A 185 -25.10 -1.93 -17.31
N GLU A 186 -25.84 -1.25 -16.43
CA GLU A 186 -25.83 -1.55 -15.00
C GLU A 186 -26.17 -3.02 -14.71
N ALA A 187 -27.18 -3.58 -15.39
CA ALA A 187 -27.56 -4.98 -15.28
C ALA A 187 -26.40 -5.92 -15.68
N ALA A 188 -25.73 -5.66 -16.80
CA ALA A 188 -24.59 -6.48 -17.24
C ALA A 188 -23.39 -6.36 -16.30
N LEU A 189 -23.16 -5.17 -15.74
CA LEU A 189 -22.07 -4.90 -14.80
C LEU A 189 -22.25 -5.70 -13.50
N VAL A 190 -23.48 -5.72 -12.96
CA VAL A 190 -23.84 -6.44 -11.73
C VAL A 190 -23.84 -7.97 -11.94
N ASP A 191 -24.34 -8.42 -13.09
CA ASP A 191 -24.45 -9.85 -13.40
C ASP A 191 -23.07 -10.52 -13.60
N TRP A 192 -22.26 -9.98 -14.52
CA TRP A 192 -20.98 -10.62 -14.88
C TRP A 192 -19.81 -9.64 -15.09
N GLY A 193 -20.07 -8.38 -15.44
CA GLY A 193 -19.04 -7.41 -15.81
C GLY A 193 -18.01 -7.16 -14.70
N TRP A 194 -18.45 -7.16 -13.44
CA TRP A 194 -17.60 -7.00 -12.26
C TRP A 194 -16.49 -8.06 -12.14
N ARG A 195 -16.62 -9.22 -12.80
CA ARG A 195 -15.60 -10.29 -12.78
C ARG A 195 -14.38 -9.95 -13.62
N LEU A 196 -14.53 -9.17 -14.68
CA LEU A 196 -13.48 -8.90 -15.67
C LEU A 196 -12.20 -8.30 -15.07
N PRO A 197 -12.24 -7.30 -14.18
CA PRO A 197 -11.02 -6.74 -13.59
C PRO A 197 -10.25 -7.76 -12.73
N PHE A 198 -10.96 -8.67 -12.06
CA PHE A 198 -10.33 -9.76 -11.30
C PHE A 198 -9.65 -10.76 -12.23
N LEU A 199 -10.30 -11.14 -13.34
CA LEU A 199 -9.71 -12.05 -14.34
C LEU A 199 -8.53 -11.42 -15.09
N LEU A 200 -8.53 -10.10 -15.28
CA LEU A 200 -7.42 -9.35 -15.87
C LEU A 200 -6.14 -9.46 -15.03
N THR A 201 -6.24 -9.81 -13.74
CA THR A 201 -5.04 -10.04 -12.92
C THR A 201 -4.24 -11.26 -13.35
N LEU A 202 -4.84 -12.23 -14.05
CA LEU A 202 -4.11 -13.40 -14.56
C LEU A 202 -3.02 -13.01 -15.56
N PRO A 203 -3.30 -12.30 -16.68
CA PRO A 203 -2.24 -11.86 -17.58
C PRO A 203 -1.28 -10.86 -16.93
N LEU A 204 -1.76 -9.95 -16.08
CA LEU A 204 -0.89 -8.99 -15.38
C LEU A 204 0.09 -9.70 -14.43
N GLY A 205 -0.41 -10.65 -13.64
CA GLY A 205 0.36 -11.49 -12.74
C GLY A 205 1.31 -12.43 -13.48
N ALA A 206 0.92 -12.95 -14.65
CA ALA A 206 1.82 -13.74 -15.50
C ALA A 206 3.01 -12.92 -15.99
N VAL A 207 2.81 -11.67 -16.41
CA VAL A 207 3.89 -10.74 -16.77
C VAL A 207 4.80 -10.48 -15.57
N ALA A 208 4.21 -10.22 -14.40
CA ALA A 208 4.95 -9.97 -13.19
C ALA A 208 5.79 -11.18 -12.74
N LEU A 209 5.21 -12.39 -12.82
CA LEU A 209 5.88 -13.66 -12.56
C LEU A 209 7.02 -13.90 -13.56
N TRP A 210 6.80 -13.66 -14.85
CA TRP A 210 7.83 -13.76 -15.88
C TRP A 210 9.03 -12.84 -15.61
N LEU A 211 8.76 -11.60 -15.18
CA LEU A 211 9.81 -10.66 -14.78
C LEU A 211 10.61 -11.19 -13.58
N ARG A 212 9.94 -11.76 -12.56
CA ARG A 212 10.58 -12.32 -11.35
C ARG A 212 11.41 -13.57 -11.63
N LEU A 213 10.93 -14.44 -12.52
CA LEU A 213 11.67 -15.64 -12.92
C LEU A 213 13.01 -15.30 -13.58
N ARG A 214 13.09 -14.15 -14.26
CA ARG A 214 14.30 -13.66 -14.94
C ARG A 214 15.24 -12.82 -14.06
N LEU A 215 14.89 -12.60 -12.79
CA LEU A 215 15.77 -11.92 -11.86
C LEU A 215 16.85 -12.85 -11.31
N GLU A 216 17.99 -12.26 -10.98
CA GLU A 216 18.99 -12.90 -10.13
C GLU A 216 18.70 -12.58 -8.65
N GLU A 217 19.31 -13.34 -7.75
CA GLU A 217 19.29 -12.96 -6.34
C GLU A 217 20.06 -11.67 -6.05
N THR A 218 19.67 -11.00 -4.98
CA THR A 218 20.28 -9.74 -4.54
C THR A 218 21.76 -9.92 -4.20
N PRO A 219 22.65 -8.97 -4.57
CA PRO A 219 24.07 -9.07 -4.27
C PRO A 219 24.35 -9.21 -2.78
N ARG A 220 23.60 -8.48 -1.93
CA ARG A 220 23.77 -8.51 -0.48
C ARG A 220 23.30 -9.81 0.16
N PHE A 221 22.25 -10.44 -0.37
CA PHE A 221 21.88 -11.78 0.08
C PHE A 221 22.97 -12.81 -0.26
N ARG A 222 23.54 -12.75 -1.47
CA ARG A 222 24.65 -13.63 -1.87
C ARG A 222 25.89 -13.44 -1.00
N GLU A 223 26.22 -12.19 -0.66
CA GLU A 223 27.32 -11.87 0.26
C GLU A 223 27.04 -12.41 1.67
N ALA A 224 25.83 -12.25 2.19
CA ALA A 224 25.42 -12.75 3.49
C ALA A 224 25.35 -14.29 3.56
N GLU A 225 25.01 -14.94 2.45
CA GLU A 225 25.01 -16.41 2.33
C GLU A 225 26.45 -16.96 2.29
N ALA A 226 27.37 -16.28 1.61
CA ALA A 226 28.79 -16.65 1.55
C ALA A 226 29.54 -16.40 2.87
N ALA A 227 29.14 -15.38 3.63
CA ALA A 227 29.72 -15.04 4.92
C ALA A 227 28.62 -14.80 5.98
N PRO A 228 28.05 -15.88 6.56
CA PRO A 228 26.96 -15.78 7.52
C PRO A 228 27.38 -15.02 8.78
N ALA A 229 26.70 -13.92 9.06
CA ALA A 229 26.82 -13.20 10.33
C ALA A 229 25.83 -13.77 11.37
N ALA A 230 26.15 -13.64 12.65
CA ALA A 230 25.22 -13.98 13.72
C ALA A 230 23.92 -13.15 13.58
N PRO A 231 22.73 -13.76 13.71
CA PRO A 231 21.48 -13.02 13.62
C PRO A 231 21.39 -12.00 14.76
N PRO A 232 20.81 -10.81 14.51
CA PRO A 232 20.61 -9.82 15.56
C PRO A 232 19.70 -10.36 16.67
N PRO A 233 19.88 -9.93 17.94
CA PRO A 233 19.01 -10.33 19.03
C PRO A 233 17.54 -10.03 18.74
N THR A 234 16.65 -10.97 19.04
CA THR A 234 15.21 -10.84 18.73
C THR A 234 14.60 -9.57 19.34
N GLY A 235 15.01 -9.20 20.57
CA GLY A 235 14.55 -7.98 21.23
C GLY A 235 14.91 -6.69 20.46
N GLU A 236 16.09 -6.64 19.85
CA GLU A 236 16.50 -5.49 19.02
C GLU A 236 15.69 -5.42 17.73
N VAL A 237 15.44 -6.56 17.10
CA VAL A 237 14.60 -6.64 15.88
C VAL A 237 13.18 -6.20 16.18
N VAL A 238 12.57 -6.70 17.26
CA VAL A 238 11.21 -6.30 17.68
C VAL A 238 11.16 -4.80 17.99
N ARG A 239 12.15 -4.26 18.71
CA ARG A 239 12.24 -2.82 18.96
C ARG A 239 12.33 -2.01 17.66
N ALA A 240 13.16 -2.47 16.71
CA ALA A 240 13.28 -1.82 15.41
C ALA A 240 11.98 -1.90 14.60
N ILE A 241 11.25 -3.02 14.64
CA ILE A 241 9.92 -3.17 14.01
C ILE A 241 8.93 -2.16 14.59
N VAL A 242 8.83 -2.07 15.93
CA VAL A 242 7.90 -1.14 16.59
C VAL A 242 8.26 0.31 16.29
N LEU A 243 9.54 0.67 16.33
CA LEU A 243 10.01 2.00 15.94
C LEU A 243 9.75 2.30 14.47
N GLY A 244 9.94 1.31 13.57
CA GLY A 244 9.66 1.43 12.15
C GLY A 244 8.18 1.67 11.88
N ALA A 245 7.30 0.89 12.52
CA ALA A 245 5.86 1.06 12.46
C ALA A 245 5.43 2.44 12.97
N GLY A 246 6.07 2.92 14.05
CA GLY A 246 5.83 4.25 14.60
C GLY A 246 6.29 5.40 13.69
N ARG A 247 7.41 5.23 12.98
CA ARG A 247 7.93 6.23 12.02
C ARG A 247 7.05 6.41 10.79
N ILE A 248 6.30 5.37 10.40
CA ILE A 248 5.43 5.38 9.23
C ILE A 248 3.94 5.46 9.58
N MET A 249 3.55 5.53 10.86
CA MET A 249 2.13 5.55 11.24
C MET A 249 1.38 6.75 10.65
N GLY A 250 2.05 7.90 10.55
CA GLY A 250 1.47 9.09 9.92
C GLY A 250 1.25 8.88 8.42
N TRP A 251 2.16 8.17 7.75
CA TRP A 251 1.98 7.78 6.35
C TRP A 251 0.79 6.84 6.19
N ALA A 252 0.70 5.79 7.01
CA ALA A 252 -0.39 4.83 6.98
C ALA A 252 -1.75 5.52 7.18
N ALA A 253 -1.90 6.26 8.29
CA ALA A 253 -3.14 6.95 8.63
C ALA A 253 -3.53 8.04 7.63
N ALA A 254 -2.64 8.97 7.30
CA ALA A 254 -2.95 10.06 6.39
C ALA A 254 -3.19 9.54 4.96
N GLY A 255 -2.39 8.57 4.51
CA GLY A 255 -2.57 7.95 3.20
C GLY A 255 -3.90 7.25 3.07
N TYR A 256 -4.31 6.45 4.06
CA TYR A 256 -5.61 5.79 4.00
C TYR A 256 -6.77 6.79 4.13
N THR A 257 -6.62 7.81 4.99
CA THR A 257 -7.64 8.86 5.18
C THR A 257 -7.92 9.62 3.88
N PHE A 258 -6.88 10.15 3.23
CA PHE A 258 -7.05 11.01 2.06
C PHE A 258 -7.22 10.25 0.74
N LEU A 259 -6.67 9.04 0.62
CA LEU A 259 -6.72 8.29 -0.64
C LEU A 259 -7.85 7.26 -0.71
N VAL A 260 -8.36 6.79 0.43
CA VAL A 260 -9.35 5.70 0.49
C VAL A 260 -10.63 6.11 1.21
N VAL A 261 -10.53 6.70 2.42
CA VAL A 261 -11.73 7.07 3.20
C VAL A 261 -12.42 8.32 2.64
N LEU A 262 -11.66 9.26 2.09
CA LEU A 262 -12.16 10.54 1.57
C LEU A 262 -13.40 10.43 0.67
N PRO A 263 -13.45 9.59 -0.38
CA PRO A 263 -14.66 9.46 -1.21
C PRO A 263 -15.90 8.99 -0.44
N SER A 264 -15.76 8.13 0.57
CA SER A 264 -16.89 7.71 1.41
C SER A 264 -17.35 8.82 2.36
N TYR A 265 -16.41 9.62 2.87
CA TYR A 265 -16.71 10.82 3.66
C TYR A 265 -17.45 11.88 2.84
N LEU A 266 -16.98 12.17 1.61
CA LEU A 266 -17.61 13.15 0.74
C LEU A 266 -19.08 12.78 0.46
N GLN A 267 -19.36 11.51 0.19
CA GLN A 267 -20.73 11.04 -0.06
C GLN A 267 -21.60 11.03 1.19
N SER A 268 -21.10 10.45 2.29
CA SER A 268 -21.91 10.24 3.50
C SER A 268 -22.07 11.48 4.38
N SER A 269 -21.08 12.38 4.40
CA SER A 269 -21.05 13.54 5.31
C SER A 269 -21.30 14.85 4.58
N LEU A 270 -20.86 14.97 3.31
CA LEU A 270 -21.01 16.19 2.52
C LEU A 270 -22.02 16.06 1.36
N ASN A 271 -22.75 14.94 1.29
CA ASN A 271 -23.74 14.66 0.25
C ASN A 271 -23.21 14.80 -1.19
N ALA A 272 -21.90 14.59 -1.38
CA ALA A 272 -21.30 14.64 -2.70
C ALA A 272 -21.83 13.51 -3.58
N SER A 273 -22.00 13.77 -4.87
CA SER A 273 -22.34 12.75 -5.85
C SER A 273 -21.21 11.72 -6.00
N PHE A 274 -21.56 10.52 -6.48
CA PHE A 274 -20.59 9.49 -6.82
C PHE A 274 -19.49 10.01 -7.78
N ARG A 275 -19.88 10.85 -8.75
CA ARG A 275 -18.96 11.45 -9.73
C ARG A 275 -17.95 12.37 -9.04
N GLU A 276 -18.40 13.21 -8.12
CA GLU A 276 -17.51 14.12 -7.38
C GLU A 276 -16.53 13.34 -6.49
N ALA A 277 -17.01 12.30 -5.81
CA ALA A 277 -16.17 11.42 -5.00
C ALA A 277 -15.11 10.68 -5.84
N LEU A 278 -15.47 10.22 -7.04
CA LEU A 278 -14.53 9.58 -7.97
C LEU A 278 -13.47 10.56 -8.46
N ILE A 279 -13.86 11.78 -8.86
CA ILE A 279 -12.93 12.84 -9.29
C ILE A 279 -11.97 13.19 -8.15
N ALA A 280 -12.47 13.37 -6.93
CA ALA A 280 -11.65 13.61 -5.75
C ALA A 280 -10.63 12.47 -5.54
N THR A 281 -11.05 11.21 -5.63
CA THR A 281 -10.17 10.05 -5.49
C THR A 281 -9.04 10.05 -6.51
N VAL A 282 -9.35 10.35 -7.77
CA VAL A 282 -8.35 10.45 -8.85
C VAL A 282 -7.38 11.59 -8.57
N LEU A 283 -7.87 12.79 -8.20
CA LEU A 283 -7.02 13.94 -7.90
C LEU A 283 -6.10 13.68 -6.69
N ALA A 284 -6.61 13.02 -5.65
CA ALA A 284 -5.81 12.66 -4.48
C ALA A 284 -4.67 11.72 -4.86
N ASN A 285 -4.97 10.67 -5.63
CA ASN A 285 -3.97 9.71 -6.09
C ASN A 285 -2.98 10.31 -7.09
N LEU A 286 -3.40 11.28 -7.91
CA LEU A 286 -2.49 12.03 -8.79
C LEU A 286 -1.53 12.92 -7.99
N GLY A 287 -2.02 13.65 -6.99
CA GLY A 287 -1.16 14.44 -6.10
C GLY A 287 -0.16 13.56 -5.35
N PHE A 288 -0.64 12.40 -4.86
CA PHE A 288 0.19 11.37 -4.25
C PHE A 288 1.28 10.89 -5.22
N ALA A 289 0.91 10.42 -6.42
CA ALA A 289 1.86 9.96 -7.44
C ALA A 289 2.90 11.04 -7.80
N ALA A 290 2.46 12.29 -8.00
CA ALA A 290 3.31 13.40 -8.44
C ALA A 290 4.41 13.76 -7.43
N SER A 291 4.18 13.55 -6.14
CA SER A 291 5.11 13.94 -5.07
C SER A 291 6.07 12.83 -4.64
N ILE A 292 5.71 11.55 -4.85
CA ILE A 292 6.49 10.38 -4.39
C ILE A 292 7.91 10.32 -4.97
N ILE A 293 8.04 10.39 -6.30
CA ILE A 293 9.35 10.26 -6.95
C ILE A 293 10.25 11.47 -6.61
N PRO A 294 9.78 12.73 -6.70
CA PRO A 294 10.54 13.89 -6.22
C PRO A 294 10.96 13.78 -4.75
N ALA A 295 10.05 13.35 -3.86
CA ALA A 295 10.37 13.18 -2.44
C ALA A 295 11.47 12.12 -2.21
N GLY A 296 11.40 11.00 -2.92
CA GLY A 296 12.45 9.99 -2.93
C GLY A 296 13.82 10.55 -3.37
N LEU A 297 13.85 11.28 -4.49
CA LEU A 297 15.05 11.94 -5.02
C LEU A 297 15.63 12.98 -4.09
N VAL A 298 14.80 13.83 -3.49
CA VAL A 298 15.24 14.85 -2.54
C VAL A 298 15.80 14.19 -1.29
N SER A 299 15.15 13.13 -0.80
CA SER A 299 15.60 12.42 0.40
C SER A 299 16.96 11.74 0.23
N ASP A 300 17.34 11.39 -1.00
CA ASP A 300 18.69 10.88 -1.30
C ASP A 300 19.78 11.95 -1.14
N ARG A 301 19.43 13.23 -1.29
CA ARG A 301 20.37 14.36 -1.16
C ARG A 301 20.42 14.94 0.25
N VAL A 302 19.25 15.16 0.86
CA VAL A 302 19.13 15.85 2.16
C VAL A 302 18.90 14.90 3.34
N GLY A 303 18.70 13.61 3.07
CA GLY A 303 18.36 12.58 4.06
C GLY A 303 16.86 12.31 4.18
N ARG A 304 16.51 11.14 4.74
CA ARG A 304 15.11 10.70 4.92
C ARG A 304 14.34 11.58 5.90
N ARG A 305 14.99 11.92 7.02
CA ARG A 305 14.37 12.61 8.16
C ARG A 305 13.79 13.98 7.78
N PRO A 306 14.51 14.92 7.13
CA PRO A 306 13.94 16.22 6.78
C PRO A 306 12.71 16.11 5.89
N VAL A 307 12.73 15.25 4.87
CA VAL A 307 11.62 15.08 3.92
C VAL A 307 10.39 14.51 4.61
N MET A 308 10.55 13.46 5.42
CA MET A 308 9.44 12.84 6.14
C MET A 308 8.88 13.76 7.23
N LEU A 309 9.73 14.49 7.96
CA LEU A 309 9.27 15.46 8.96
C LEU A 309 8.48 16.60 8.32
N THR A 310 8.92 17.12 7.17
CA THR A 310 8.17 18.12 6.41
C THR A 310 6.82 17.57 5.98
N GLY A 311 6.76 16.36 5.44
CA GLY A 311 5.49 15.71 5.09
C GLY A 311 4.54 15.58 6.28
N ALA A 312 5.03 15.05 7.41
CA ALA A 312 4.21 14.86 8.61
C ALA A 312 3.74 16.20 9.20
N ALA A 313 4.62 17.21 9.27
CA ALA A 313 4.27 18.54 9.75
C ALA A 313 3.24 19.22 8.84
N LEU A 314 3.38 19.08 7.51
CA LEU A 314 2.40 19.59 6.56
C LEU A 314 1.04 18.90 6.73
N VAL A 315 0.97 17.58 7.01
CA VAL A 315 -0.32 16.95 7.34
C VAL A 315 -0.91 17.58 8.60
N VAL A 316 -0.12 17.74 9.67
CA VAL A 316 -0.60 18.33 10.94
C VAL A 316 -1.18 19.73 10.71
N LEU A 317 -0.51 20.55 9.90
CA LEU A 317 -0.90 21.94 9.66
C LEU A 317 -2.02 22.08 8.62
N LEU A 318 -2.03 21.25 7.59
CA LEU A 318 -2.93 21.40 6.44
C LEU A 318 -4.16 20.50 6.48
N ALA A 319 -4.19 19.43 7.30
CA ALA A 319 -5.34 18.51 7.31
C ALA A 319 -6.67 19.24 7.57
N LEU A 320 -6.72 20.12 8.58
CA LEU A 320 -7.93 20.91 8.88
C LEU A 320 -8.26 21.94 7.80
N PRO A 321 -7.33 22.83 7.37
CA PRO A 321 -7.61 23.76 6.28
C PRO A 321 -8.10 23.09 5.00
N LEU A 322 -7.52 21.94 4.63
CA LEU A 322 -7.93 21.19 3.45
C LEU A 322 -9.35 20.64 3.61
N MET A 323 -9.70 20.09 4.77
CA MET A 323 -11.07 19.59 5.02
C MET A 323 -12.09 20.72 5.08
N ASN A 324 -11.78 21.85 5.72
CA ASN A 324 -12.65 23.02 5.77
C ASN A 324 -12.95 23.55 4.36
N LEU A 325 -11.94 23.58 3.49
CA LEU A 325 -12.12 24.00 2.10
C LEU A 325 -13.03 23.04 1.30
N LEU A 326 -13.05 21.75 1.64
CA LEU A 326 -13.98 20.78 1.04
C LEU A 326 -15.41 20.96 1.54
N GLN A 327 -15.57 21.32 2.82
CA GLN A 327 -16.85 21.57 3.47
C GLN A 327 -17.50 22.89 3.06
N ASP A 328 -16.71 23.89 2.66
CA ASP A 328 -17.21 25.20 2.23
C ASP A 328 -18.08 25.09 0.97
N GLU A 329 -19.37 25.43 1.08
CA GLU A 329 -20.33 25.45 -0.03
C GLU A 329 -19.99 26.53 -1.06
N GLY A 330 -19.34 27.62 -0.65
CA GLY A 330 -18.93 28.72 -1.53
C GLY A 330 -17.62 28.45 -2.28
N ALA A 331 -16.88 27.41 -1.92
CA ALA A 331 -15.61 27.08 -2.55
C ALA A 331 -15.81 26.49 -3.96
N SER A 332 -15.07 27.01 -4.93
CA SER A 332 -15.13 26.54 -6.31
C SER A 332 -14.66 25.08 -6.44
N ALA A 333 -15.19 24.37 -7.44
CA ALA A 333 -14.76 23.01 -7.76
C ALA A 333 -13.24 22.90 -8.01
N ALA A 334 -12.63 23.95 -8.58
CA ALA A 334 -11.19 24.03 -8.79
C ALA A 334 -10.42 24.12 -7.46
N ALA A 335 -10.90 24.91 -6.50
CA ALA A 335 -10.30 25.01 -5.18
C ALA A 335 -10.40 23.69 -4.41
N LYS A 336 -11.57 23.04 -4.43
CA LYS A 336 -11.77 21.71 -3.84
C LYS A 336 -10.86 20.67 -4.50
N GLY A 337 -10.77 20.67 -5.83
CA GLY A 337 -9.87 19.78 -6.57
C GLY A 337 -8.40 19.98 -6.21
N ALA A 338 -7.96 21.24 -6.09
CA ALA A 338 -6.60 21.57 -5.66
C ALA A 338 -6.32 21.12 -4.22
N ALA A 339 -7.30 21.25 -3.32
CA ALA A 339 -7.20 20.78 -1.94
C ALA A 339 -6.99 19.27 -1.86
N VAL A 340 -7.77 18.49 -2.61
CA VAL A 340 -7.63 17.03 -2.63
C VAL A 340 -6.30 16.60 -3.25
N LEU A 341 -5.86 17.27 -4.32
CA LEU A 341 -4.53 17.04 -4.91
C LEU A 341 -3.42 17.35 -3.90
N ALA A 342 -3.52 18.47 -3.18
CA ALA A 342 -2.57 18.83 -2.13
C ALA A 342 -2.54 17.82 -0.98
N ALA A 343 -3.71 17.32 -0.55
CA ALA A 343 -3.81 16.29 0.49
C ALA A 343 -3.03 15.02 0.09
N GLY A 344 -3.20 14.54 -1.13
CA GLY A 344 -2.41 13.43 -1.66
C GLY A 344 -0.93 13.74 -1.77
N ALA A 345 -0.57 14.94 -2.24
CA ALA A 345 0.82 15.35 -2.41
C ALA A 345 1.60 15.39 -1.10
N VAL A 346 0.97 15.84 -0.01
CA VAL A 346 1.60 15.85 1.30
C VAL A 346 1.89 14.43 1.81
N VAL A 347 0.98 13.48 1.57
CA VAL A 347 1.20 12.06 1.88
C VAL A 347 2.38 11.49 1.07
N GLY A 348 2.52 11.88 -0.19
CA GLY A 348 3.62 11.39 -1.03
C GLY A 348 5.01 11.85 -0.58
N LEU A 349 5.12 12.95 0.17
CA LEU A 349 6.36 13.35 0.86
C LEU A 349 6.80 12.33 1.91
N LEU A 350 5.86 11.63 2.55
CA LEU A 350 6.16 10.55 3.48
C LEU A 350 6.45 9.24 2.75
N ALA A 351 5.64 8.92 1.74
CA ALA A 351 5.70 7.66 1.01
C ALA A 351 6.92 7.55 0.09
N GLY A 352 7.43 8.66 -0.46
CA GLY A 352 8.66 8.64 -1.26
C GLY A 352 9.86 8.05 -0.52
N PRO A 353 10.30 8.65 0.60
CA PRO A 353 11.42 8.15 1.40
C PRO A 353 11.08 6.92 2.27
N GLY A 354 9.81 6.68 2.59
CA GLY A 354 9.38 5.67 3.57
C GLY A 354 9.94 4.25 3.32
N PRO A 355 9.81 3.68 2.11
CA PRO A 355 10.36 2.35 1.80
C PRO A 355 11.87 2.27 1.99
N ALA A 356 12.63 3.27 1.52
CA ALA A 356 14.07 3.32 1.69
C ALA A 356 14.48 3.46 3.16
N MET A 357 13.76 4.29 3.91
CA MET A 357 13.95 4.46 5.35
C MET A 357 13.77 3.15 6.10
N LEU A 358 12.75 2.34 5.78
CA LEU A 358 12.55 1.04 6.40
C LEU A 358 13.65 0.05 6.00
N ALA A 359 14.07 0.03 4.73
CA ALA A 359 15.16 -0.83 4.27
C ALA A 359 16.49 -0.55 5.00
N GLU A 360 16.75 0.72 5.31
CA GLU A 360 17.94 1.20 6.03
C GLU A 360 17.93 0.81 7.52
N MET A 361 16.79 0.49 8.12
CA MET A 361 16.68 0.13 9.55
C MET A 361 17.12 -1.29 9.88
N PHE A 362 17.01 -2.22 8.93
CA PHE A 362 17.17 -3.64 9.19
C PHE A 362 18.42 -4.21 8.49
N PRO A 363 19.22 -5.03 9.19
CA PRO A 363 20.32 -5.73 8.56
C PRO A 363 19.78 -6.78 7.59
N THR A 364 20.60 -7.13 6.59
CA THR A 364 20.21 -7.99 5.46
C THR A 364 19.64 -9.36 5.90
N SER A 365 20.10 -9.90 7.04
CA SER A 365 19.66 -11.20 7.57
C SER A 365 18.22 -11.23 8.09
N VAL A 366 17.60 -10.09 8.40
CA VAL A 366 16.21 -10.00 8.87
C VAL A 366 15.43 -8.91 8.14
N ARG A 367 15.95 -8.43 7.01
CA ARG A 367 15.40 -7.24 6.32
C ARG A 367 14.00 -7.50 5.81
N CYS A 368 13.73 -8.64 5.17
CA CYS A 368 12.40 -8.91 4.63
C CYS A 368 11.36 -9.01 5.75
N THR A 369 11.69 -9.72 6.84
CA THR A 369 10.82 -9.82 8.02
C THR A 369 10.60 -8.48 8.69
N GLY A 370 11.66 -7.74 9.00
CA GLY A 370 11.58 -6.48 9.74
C GLY A 370 10.83 -5.39 8.98
N LEU A 371 11.16 -5.24 7.69
CA LEU A 371 10.57 -4.24 6.80
C LEU A 371 9.09 -4.56 6.55
N GLY A 372 8.78 -5.83 6.25
CA GLY A 372 7.41 -6.30 6.06
C GLY A 372 6.55 -6.12 7.31
N LEU A 373 7.05 -6.52 8.49
CA LEU A 373 6.29 -6.42 9.74
C LEU A 373 6.08 -4.97 10.18
N ALA A 374 7.08 -4.10 10.07
CA ALA A 374 6.93 -2.69 10.40
C ALA A 374 5.83 -2.05 9.55
N TYR A 375 5.83 -2.31 8.24
CA TYR A 375 4.80 -1.83 7.31
C TYR A 375 3.43 -2.44 7.58
N ALA A 376 3.35 -3.76 7.73
CA ALA A 376 2.10 -4.47 7.88
C ALA A 376 1.41 -4.15 9.22
N LEU A 377 2.16 -4.07 10.33
CA LEU A 377 1.61 -3.71 11.64
C LEU A 377 1.09 -2.28 11.65
N SER A 378 1.85 -1.33 11.08
CA SER A 378 1.42 0.06 10.98
C SER A 378 0.15 0.18 10.14
N ASN A 379 0.11 -0.44 8.95
CA ASN A 379 -1.09 -0.39 8.10
C ASN A 379 -2.29 -1.15 8.69
N ALA A 380 -2.09 -2.28 9.37
CA ALA A 380 -3.20 -3.01 9.97
C ALA A 380 -3.94 -2.14 10.99
N VAL A 381 -3.19 -1.42 11.83
CA VAL A 381 -3.78 -0.57 12.89
C VAL A 381 -4.24 0.78 12.37
N PHE A 382 -3.42 1.48 11.59
CA PHE A 382 -3.65 2.88 11.23
C PHE A 382 -4.28 3.09 9.86
N SER A 383 -4.27 2.08 8.99
CA SER A 383 -4.98 2.12 7.70
C SER A 383 -6.25 1.27 7.78
N GLY A 384 -6.13 0.00 8.17
CA GLY A 384 -7.24 -0.95 8.22
C GLY A 384 -8.38 -0.53 9.14
N CYS A 385 -8.06 0.09 10.29
CA CYS A 385 -9.07 0.58 11.23
C CYS A 385 -9.52 2.03 10.98
N ALA A 386 -8.86 2.78 10.11
CA ALA A 386 -9.08 4.23 9.98
C ALA A 386 -10.52 4.55 9.60
N GLY A 387 -11.09 3.86 8.60
CA GLY A 387 -12.48 4.06 8.19
C GLY A 387 -13.46 3.83 9.35
N LEU A 388 -13.28 2.74 10.11
CA LEU A 388 -14.14 2.42 11.27
C LEU A 388 -14.02 3.49 12.37
N VAL A 389 -12.80 3.89 12.73
CA VAL A 389 -12.55 4.91 13.75
C VAL A 389 -13.14 6.25 13.33
N ILE A 390 -12.88 6.68 12.10
CA ILE A 390 -13.37 7.96 11.56
C ILE A 390 -14.90 7.97 11.55
N THR A 391 -15.53 6.97 10.93
CA THR A 391 -16.99 6.92 10.82
C THR A 391 -17.68 6.85 12.18
N GLU A 392 -17.17 6.03 13.11
CA GLU A 392 -17.78 5.90 14.44
C GLU A 392 -17.63 7.18 15.26
N LEU A 393 -16.48 7.85 15.20
CA LEU A 393 -16.28 9.11 15.88
C LEU A 393 -17.15 10.23 15.29
N ILE A 394 -17.34 10.29 13.96
CA ILE A 394 -18.29 11.23 13.34
C ILE A 394 -19.69 10.98 13.89
N LYS A 395 -20.15 9.72 13.92
CA LYS A 395 -21.49 9.36 14.43
C LYS A 395 -21.69 9.77 15.89
N ARG A 396 -20.68 9.57 16.75
CA ARG A 396 -20.77 9.89 18.18
C ARG A 396 -20.64 11.38 18.49
N THR A 397 -19.82 12.09 17.74
CA THR A 397 -19.48 13.49 18.04
C THR A 397 -20.25 14.50 17.19
N GLY A 398 -20.79 14.09 16.05
CA GLY A 398 -21.35 14.98 15.02
C GLY A 398 -20.30 15.80 14.26
N SER A 399 -19.01 15.67 14.61
CA SER A 399 -17.94 16.46 14.01
C SER A 399 -17.50 15.88 12.66
N VAL A 400 -17.70 16.61 11.58
CA VAL A 400 -17.21 16.23 10.24
C VAL A 400 -15.70 16.38 10.07
N ASP A 401 -15.02 17.04 11.01
CA ASP A 401 -13.56 17.26 10.99
C ASP A 401 -12.72 16.07 11.48
N ILE A 402 -13.36 14.99 11.92
CA ILE A 402 -12.68 13.79 12.43
C ILE A 402 -11.61 13.22 11.48
N PRO A 403 -11.80 13.17 10.15
CA PRO A 403 -10.74 12.71 9.25
C PRO A 403 -9.46 13.56 9.37
N ALA A 404 -9.60 14.88 9.50
CA ALA A 404 -8.45 15.77 9.69
C ALA A 404 -7.77 15.52 11.03
N TYR A 405 -8.53 15.41 12.13
CA TYR A 405 -7.96 15.14 13.45
C TYR A 405 -7.24 13.80 13.50
N TYR A 406 -7.79 12.75 12.88
CA TYR A 406 -7.17 11.44 12.82
C TYR A 406 -5.81 11.48 12.10
N ALA A 407 -5.77 12.07 10.90
CA ALA A 407 -4.54 12.23 10.13
C ALA A 407 -3.51 13.12 10.84
N ALA A 408 -3.94 14.25 11.41
CA ALA A 408 -3.07 15.17 12.13
C ALA A 408 -2.49 14.52 13.41
N ALA A 409 -3.32 13.88 14.23
CA ALA A 409 -2.87 13.27 15.48
C ALA A 409 -1.84 12.15 15.25
N THR A 410 -2.10 11.27 14.28
CA THR A 410 -1.16 10.19 13.92
C THR A 410 0.13 10.72 13.32
N CYS A 411 0.10 11.75 12.47
CA CYS A 411 1.30 12.43 11.98
C CYS A 411 2.08 13.12 13.10
N ALA A 412 1.41 13.75 14.07
CA ALA A 412 2.05 14.37 15.23
C ALA A 412 2.81 13.32 16.07
N VAL A 413 2.22 12.14 16.31
CA VAL A 413 2.92 11.03 16.98
C VAL A 413 4.09 10.52 16.12
N SER A 414 3.87 10.38 14.81
CA SER A 414 4.89 9.96 13.84
C SER A 414 6.09 10.90 13.82
N VAL A 415 5.90 12.21 14.01
CA VAL A 415 6.99 13.21 14.11
C VAL A 415 7.95 12.83 15.24
N PHE A 416 7.45 12.52 16.44
CA PHE A 416 8.32 12.12 17.55
C PHE A 416 9.13 10.87 17.24
N ALA A 417 8.52 9.87 16.59
CA ALA A 417 9.23 8.67 16.14
C ALA A 417 10.27 8.98 15.05
N LEU A 418 9.97 9.89 14.12
CA LEU A 418 10.87 10.32 13.05
C LEU A 418 12.07 11.12 13.56
N LEU A 419 11.95 11.83 14.69
CA LEU A 419 13.09 12.53 15.31
C LEU A 419 14.19 11.56 15.77
N THR A 420 13.87 10.28 15.98
CA THR A 420 14.84 9.24 16.35
C THR A 420 15.68 8.75 15.15
N LEU A 421 15.36 9.14 13.92
CA LEU A 421 16.20 8.81 12.75
C LEU A 421 17.52 9.57 12.80
N ARG A 422 18.61 8.83 12.56
CA ARG A 422 19.93 9.43 12.36
C ARG A 422 19.96 10.03 10.96
N GLY A 423 20.52 11.23 10.84
CA GLY A 423 20.50 12.00 9.59
C GLY A 423 21.34 11.36 8.47
N ASP A 424 22.29 10.50 8.80
CA ASP A 424 23.33 9.99 7.90
C ASP A 424 23.14 8.54 7.44
N ASP A 425 22.09 7.84 7.89
CA ASP A 425 21.83 6.44 7.51
C ASP A 425 21.73 6.25 5.98
N HIS A 426 21.20 7.26 5.27
CA HIS A 426 21.12 7.30 3.81
C HIS A 426 22.49 7.31 3.10
N ARG A 427 23.57 7.67 3.79
CA ARG A 427 24.96 7.68 3.26
C ARG A 427 25.73 6.41 3.59
N ARG A 428 25.28 5.65 4.58
CA ARG A 428 25.93 4.40 5.01
C ARG A 428 25.55 3.26 4.06
N PRO A 429 26.48 2.33 3.77
CA PRO A 429 26.12 1.12 3.03
C PRO A 429 25.03 0.37 3.81
N LEU A 430 24.12 -0.30 3.09
CA LEU A 430 23.19 -1.25 3.72
C LEU A 430 24.01 -2.26 4.53
N ARG A 431 23.54 -2.62 5.72
CA ARG A 431 24.20 -3.60 6.59
C ARG A 431 23.61 -4.98 6.42
#